data_AF-A0A7K0F866-F1
#
_entry.id   AF-A0A7K0F866-F1
#
_cell.length_a   1.000
_cell.length_b   1.000
_cell.length_c   1.000
_cell.angle_alpha   90.00
_cell.angle_beta   90.00
_cell.angle_gamma   90.00
#
_symmetry.space_group_name_H-M   'P 1'
#
loop_
_entity.id
_entity.type
_entity.pdbx_description
1 polymer ?
#
loop_
_entity_poly.entity_id
_entity_poly.type
_entity_poly.pdbx_seq_one_letter_code
_entity_poly.pdbx_strand_id
1 'polypeptide(L)'
;METNCNKNRERFEFQQIFRKKAVQLKSFYTHAFMYAAGVVIFVVKEYYGVPLNFFPFQYLNHVVMIIWTSVFLFSAIDLFLSFKVFGKVWEERKLKHILEKRQKKQKWV
;
A
#
# COMPACT_ATOMS: atom_id res chain seq x y z
N MET A 1 -3.37 -36.93 12.12
CA MET A 1 -4.34 -36.03 11.44
C MET A 1 -4.17 -34.55 11.82
N GLU A 2 -3.62 -34.20 12.98
CA GLU A 2 -3.53 -32.80 13.48
C GLU A 2 -2.66 -31.84 12.65
N THR A 3 -1.66 -32.35 11.93
CA THR A 3 -0.70 -31.53 11.16
C THR A 3 -1.35 -30.82 9.96
N ASN A 4 -2.41 -31.38 9.38
CA ASN A 4 -3.09 -30.81 8.22
C ASN A 4 -4.06 -29.67 8.62
N CYS A 5 -4.76 -29.85 9.74
CA CYS A 5 -5.70 -28.87 10.28
C CYS A 5 -4.99 -27.56 10.69
N ASN A 6 -3.83 -27.66 11.35
CA ASN A 6 -3.04 -26.50 11.74
C ASN A 6 -2.53 -25.72 10.51
N LYS A 7 -2.01 -26.42 9.49
CA LYS A 7 -1.50 -25.81 8.26
C LYS A 7 -2.59 -25.05 7.48
N ASN A 8 -3.82 -25.56 7.47
CA ASN A 8 -4.96 -24.87 6.85
C ASN A 8 -5.39 -23.63 7.63
N ARG A 9 -5.36 -23.67 8.96
CA ARG A 9 -5.67 -22.52 9.81
C ARG A 9 -4.65 -21.39 9.63
N GLU A 10 -3.36 -21.72 9.58
CA GLU A 10 -2.30 -20.76 9.27
C GLU A 10 -2.54 -20.10 7.90
N ARG A 11 -2.80 -20.89 6.85
CA ARG A 11 -3.07 -20.35 5.51
C ARG A 11 -4.27 -19.40 5.50
N PHE A 12 -5.33 -19.72 6.24
CA PHE A 12 -6.55 -18.91 6.31
C PHE A 12 -6.29 -17.57 7.01
N GLU A 13 -5.56 -17.58 8.14
CA GLU A 13 -5.11 -16.38 8.84
C GLU A 13 -4.24 -15.50 7.92
N PHE A 14 -3.25 -16.10 7.25
CA PHE A 14 -2.40 -15.38 6.28
C PHE A 14 -3.23 -14.78 5.14
N GLN A 15 -4.17 -15.51 4.57
CA GLN A 15 -5.05 -15.01 3.52
C GLN A 15 -5.95 -13.87 4.00
N GLN A 16 -6.52 -13.97 5.20
CA GLN A 16 -7.33 -12.89 5.78
C GLN A 16 -6.53 -11.61 5.97
N ILE A 17 -5.32 -11.74 6.50
CA ILE A 17 -4.39 -10.61 6.66
C ILE A 17 -4.08 -10.03 5.29
N PHE A 18 -3.59 -10.84 4.34
CA PHE A 18 -3.27 -10.43 2.98
C PHE A 18 -4.45 -9.76 2.26
N ARG A 19 -5.67 -10.27 2.44
CA ARG A 19 -6.87 -9.74 1.81
C ARG A 19 -7.25 -8.38 2.41
N LYS A 20 -7.14 -8.21 3.73
CA LYS A 20 -7.27 -6.89 4.37
C LYS A 20 -6.19 -5.92 3.88
N LYS A 21 -4.94 -6.40 3.72
CA LYS A 21 -3.83 -5.60 3.16
C LYS A 21 -4.14 -5.17 1.72
N ALA A 22 -4.54 -6.11 0.87
CA ALA A 22 -4.81 -5.88 -0.53
C ALA A 22 -5.95 -4.89 -0.71
N VAL A 23 -6.99 -4.93 0.13
CA VAL A 23 -8.10 -3.98 0.06
C VAL A 23 -7.65 -2.57 0.46
N GLN A 24 -6.91 -2.40 1.56
CA GLN A 24 -6.37 -1.08 1.95
C GLN A 24 -5.39 -0.53 0.91
N LEU A 25 -4.48 -1.38 0.42
CA LEU A 25 -3.48 -1.00 -0.57
C LEU A 25 -4.14 -0.67 -1.92
N LYS A 26 -5.18 -1.42 -2.31
CA LYS A 26 -5.92 -1.19 -3.57
C LYS A 26 -6.67 0.14 -3.53
N SER A 27 -7.33 0.48 -2.42
CA SER A 27 -7.99 1.78 -2.24
C SER A 27 -6.98 2.94 -2.35
N PHE A 28 -5.81 2.77 -1.73
CA PHE A 28 -4.73 3.74 -1.79
C PHE A 28 -4.12 3.89 -3.18
N TYR A 29 -3.86 2.76 -3.83
CA TYR A 29 -3.29 2.71 -5.18
C TYR A 29 -4.23 3.34 -6.20
N THR A 30 -5.54 3.19 -6.05
CA THR A 30 -6.52 3.88 -6.91
C THR A 30 -6.41 5.40 -6.80
N HIS A 31 -6.27 5.96 -5.60
CA HIS A 31 -6.06 7.40 -5.41
C HIS A 31 -4.71 7.85 -5.99
N ALA A 32 -3.65 7.09 -5.74
CA ALA A 32 -2.32 7.38 -6.26
C ALA A 32 -2.23 7.30 -7.79
N PHE A 33 -2.94 6.33 -8.39
CA PHE A 33 -3.03 6.16 -9.84
C PHE A 33 -3.79 7.33 -10.48
N MET A 34 -4.89 7.80 -9.88
CA MET A 34 -5.59 8.99 -10.35
C MET A 34 -4.73 10.25 -10.25
N TYR A 35 -3.98 10.42 -9.16
CA TYR A 35 -3.05 11.53 -9.02
C TYR A 35 -1.93 11.47 -10.09
N ALA A 36 -1.31 10.30 -10.27
CA ALA A 36 -0.26 10.11 -11.28
C ALA A 36 -0.78 10.41 -12.70
N ALA A 37 -1.99 9.96 -13.04
CA ALA A 37 -2.63 10.30 -14.31
C ALA A 37 -2.84 11.82 -14.46
N GLY A 38 -3.29 12.51 -13.41
CA GLY A 38 -3.46 13.97 -13.42
C GLY A 38 -2.14 14.73 -13.60
N VAL A 39 -1.05 14.29 -12.96
CA VAL A 39 0.29 14.87 -13.13
C VAL A 39 0.79 14.65 -14.55
N VAL A 40 0.63 13.44 -15.11
CA VAL A 40 1.02 13.15 -16.50
C VAL A 40 0.27 14.07 -17.47
N ILE A 41 -1.03 14.25 -17.28
CA ILE A 41 -1.82 15.16 -18.14
C ILE A 41 -1.37 16.62 -17.97
N PHE A 42 -1.05 17.06 -16.76
CA PHE A 42 -0.50 18.39 -16.52
C PHE A 42 0.84 18.61 -17.23
N VAL A 43 1.77 17.66 -17.10
CA VAL A 43 3.08 17.72 -17.77
C VAL A 43 2.89 17.74 -19.28
N VAL A 44 2.00 16.92 -19.84
CA VAL A 44 1.71 16.93 -21.29
C VAL A 44 1.13 18.26 -21.74
N LYS A 45 0.20 18.85 -20.98
CA LYS A 45 -0.38 20.18 -21.28
C LYS A 45 0.71 21.26 -21.32
N GLU A 46 1.58 21.28 -20.31
CA GLU A 46 2.67 22.26 -20.19
C GLU A 46 3.73 22.09 -21.28
N TYR A 47 4.14 20.85 -21.56
CA TYR A 47 5.25 20.55 -22.47
C TYR A 47 4.86 20.64 -23.94
N TYR A 48 3.63 20.25 -24.30
CA TYR A 48 3.13 20.32 -25.67
C TYR A 48 2.42 21.65 -25.98
N GLY A 49 2.32 22.57 -25.02
CA GLY A 49 1.70 23.88 -25.20
C GLY A 49 0.25 23.81 -25.70
N VAL A 50 -0.43 22.69 -25.48
CA VAL A 50 -1.79 22.47 -25.98
C VAL A 50 -2.72 23.31 -25.12
N PRO A 51 -3.47 24.28 -25.68
CA PRO A 51 -4.50 25.00 -24.94
C PRO A 51 -5.67 24.05 -24.73
N LEU A 52 -5.54 23.15 -23.75
CA LEU A 52 -6.63 22.32 -23.25
C LEU A 52 -7.58 23.23 -22.46
N ASN A 53 -8.35 24.06 -23.19
CA ASN A 53 -9.44 24.90 -22.71
C ASN A 53 -10.69 24.06 -22.34
N PHE A 54 -10.50 22.80 -21.96
CA PHE A 54 -11.56 21.95 -21.44
C PHE A 54 -11.59 22.06 -19.92
N PHE A 55 -12.79 22.24 -19.36
CA PHE A 55 -13.04 22.11 -17.93
C PHE A 55 -12.84 20.63 -17.55
N PRO A 56 -12.03 20.25 -16.53
CA PRO A 56 -11.33 21.04 -15.50
C PRO A 56 -9.85 21.38 -15.80
N PHE A 57 -9.31 20.98 -16.94
CA PHE A 57 -7.90 21.19 -17.31
C PHE A 57 -7.49 22.66 -17.48
N GLN A 58 -8.43 23.56 -17.72
CA GLN A 58 -8.18 25.00 -17.74
C GLN A 58 -7.75 25.57 -16.37
N TYR A 59 -8.20 24.98 -15.26
CA TYR A 59 -7.89 25.45 -13.89
C TYR A 59 -6.63 24.82 -13.30
N LEU A 60 -6.04 23.86 -14.02
CA LEU A 60 -4.75 23.27 -13.68
C LEU A 60 -3.64 24.31 -13.92
N ASN A 61 -3.44 25.16 -12.92
CA ASN A 61 -2.34 26.12 -12.78
C ASN A 61 -1.26 25.57 -11.84
N HIS A 62 -0.07 26.17 -11.86
CA HIS A 62 1.04 25.78 -10.97
C HIS A 62 0.64 25.74 -9.48
N VAL A 63 -0.16 26.70 -9.02
CA VAL A 63 -0.64 26.76 -7.62
C VAL A 63 -1.48 25.53 -7.26
N VAL A 64 -2.43 25.16 -8.13
CA VAL A 64 -3.28 23.98 -7.93
C VAL A 64 -2.40 22.74 -7.91
N MET A 65 -1.46 22.62 -8.85
CA MET A 65 -0.47 21.53 -8.91
C MET A 65 0.37 21.42 -7.63
N ILE A 66 0.85 22.54 -7.07
CA ILE A 66 1.65 22.55 -5.82
C ILE A 66 0.82 22.06 -4.63
N ILE A 67 -0.43 22.53 -4.51
CA ILE A 67 -1.34 22.10 -3.44
C ILE A 67 -1.64 20.61 -3.61
N TRP A 68 -2.01 20.18 -4.82
CA TRP A 68 -2.32 18.78 -5.11
C TRP A 68 -1.13 17.86 -4.85
N THR A 69 0.07 18.29 -5.23
CA THR A 69 1.32 17.57 -4.98
C THR A 69 1.62 17.46 -3.50
N SER A 70 1.36 18.51 -2.71
CA SER A 70 1.53 18.46 -1.26
C SER A 70 0.58 17.45 -0.60
N VAL A 71 -0.69 17.43 -1.01
CA VAL A 71 -1.68 16.46 -0.51
C VAL A 71 -1.27 15.02 -0.89
N PHE A 72 -0.78 14.83 -2.10
CA PHE A 72 -0.26 13.54 -2.53
C PHE A 72 0.99 13.12 -1.75
N LEU A 73 1.90 14.06 -1.45
CA LEU A 73 3.10 13.78 -0.67
C LEU A 73 2.75 13.27 0.73
N PHE A 74 1.77 13.91 1.39
CA PHE A 74 1.23 13.41 2.67
C PHE A 74 0.68 11.98 2.54
N SER A 75 -0.06 11.71 1.47
CA SER A 75 -0.56 10.38 1.17
C SER A 75 0.59 9.37 0.99
N ALA A 76 1.62 9.72 0.22
CA ALA A 76 2.79 8.86 0.03
C ALA A 76 3.51 8.55 1.36
N ILE A 77 3.61 9.53 2.26
CA ILE A 77 4.19 9.36 3.60
C ILE A 77 3.33 8.41 4.45
N ASP A 78 2.01 8.61 4.47
CA ASP A 78 1.08 7.75 5.22
C ASP A 78 1.16 6.28 4.75
N LEU A 79 1.22 6.07 3.43
CA LEU A 79 1.45 4.75 2.85
C LEU A 79 2.78 4.14 3.27
N PHE A 80 3.85 4.93 3.27
CA PHE A 80 5.18 4.47 3.67
C PHE A 80 5.23 4.07 5.14
N LEU A 81 4.58 4.84 6.02
CA LEU A 81 4.43 4.52 7.43
C LEU A 81 3.61 3.24 7.62
N SER A 82 2.46 3.15 6.94
CA SER A 82 1.61 1.96 6.97
C SER A 82 2.38 0.71 6.53
N PHE A 83 3.15 0.81 5.44
CA PHE A 83 3.99 -0.28 4.93
C PHE A 83 5.11 -0.67 5.93
N LYS A 84 5.79 0.31 6.53
CA LYS A 84 6.87 0.09 7.51
C LYS A 84 6.37 -0.52 8.82
N VAL A 85 5.27 -0.02 9.38
CA VAL A 85 4.62 -0.59 10.57
C VAL A 85 4.20 -2.03 10.30
N PHE A 86 3.71 -2.30 9.09
CA PHE A 86 3.34 -3.65 8.70
C PHE A 86 4.51 -4.61 8.49
N GLY A 87 5.65 -4.10 8.03
CA GLY A 87 6.90 -4.86 8.00
C GLY A 87 7.22 -5.38 9.40
N LYS A 88 7.22 -4.49 10.41
CA LYS A 88 7.44 -4.86 11.81
C LYS A 88 6.47 -5.92 12.33
N VAL A 89 5.16 -5.74 12.12
CA VAL A 89 4.15 -6.71 12.58
C VAL A 89 4.29 -8.07 11.88
N TRP A 90 4.70 -8.08 10.61
CA TRP A 90 4.96 -9.32 9.89
C TRP A 90 6.24 -10.01 10.38
N GLU A 91 7.30 -9.24 10.62
CA GLU A 91 8.56 -9.72 11.18
C GLU A 91 8.37 -10.32 12.58
N GLU A 92 7.69 -9.62 13.48
CA GLU A 92 7.38 -10.11 14.83
C GLU A 92 6.60 -11.43 14.80
N ARG A 93 5.59 -11.53 13.93
CA ARG A 93 4.83 -12.78 13.79
C ARG A 93 5.68 -13.93 13.27
N LYS A 94 6.57 -13.66 12.31
CA LYS A 94 7.48 -14.67 11.78
C LYS A 94 8.50 -15.12 12.81
N LEU A 95 9.03 -14.18 13.59
CA LEU A 95 9.94 -14.44 14.69
C LEU A 95 9.30 -15.30 15.77
N LYS A 96 8.07 -14.95 16.19
CA LYS A 96 7.29 -15.71 17.17
C LYS A 96 7.03 -17.14 16.69
N HIS A 97 6.69 -17.32 15.40
CA HIS A 97 6.43 -18.64 14.84
C HIS A 97 7.70 -19.52 14.79
N ILE A 98 8.87 -18.92 14.50
CA ILE A 98 10.16 -19.62 14.54
C ILE A 98 10.54 -20.00 15.98
N LEU A 99 10.36 -19.09 16.93
CA LEU A 99 10.61 -19.33 18.35
C LEU A 99 9.73 -20.45 18.90
N GLU A 100 8.43 -20.44 18.58
CA GLU A 100 7.50 -21.46 19.03
C GLU A 100 7.81 -22.85 18.44
N LYS A 101 8.21 -22.91 17.15
CA LYS A 101 8.67 -24.16 16.52
C LYS A 101 9.92 -24.72 17.20
N ARG A 102 10.87 -23.86 17.59
CA ARG A 102 12.09 -24.31 18.31
C ARG A 102 11.77 -24.77 19.74
N GLN A 103 10.95 -24.02 20.47
CA GLN A 103 10.50 -24.38 21.83
C GLN A 103 9.75 -25.71 21.86
N LYS A 104 8.83 -25.95 20.91
CA LYS A 104 8.18 -27.25 20.79
C LYS A 104 9.20 -28.35 20.51
N LYS A 105 10.13 -28.16 19.56
CA LYS A 105 11.11 -29.20 19.20
C LYS A 105 12.05 -29.59 20.36
N GLN A 106 12.35 -28.67 21.27
CA GLN A 106 13.17 -28.93 22.47
C GLN A 106 12.42 -29.65 23.59
N LYS A 107 11.09 -29.59 23.64
CA LYS A 107 10.28 -30.26 24.67
C LYS A 107 10.04 -31.76 24.40
N TRP A 108 10.41 -32.23 23.21
CA TRP A 108 10.30 -33.64 22.80
C TRP A 108 11.66 -34.36 22.76
N VAL A 109 12.71 -33.74 23.32
CA VAL A 109 14.01 -34.35 23.62
C VAL A 109 14.11 -34.45 25.14
#